data_AF-A0A7X6P2R5-F1
#
_entry.id   AF-A0A7X6P2R5-F1
#
_cell.length_a   1.000
_cell.length_b   1.000
_cell.length_c   1.000
_cell.angle_alpha   90.00
_cell.angle_beta   90.00
_cell.angle_gamma   90.00
#
_symmetry.space_group_name_H-M   'P 1'
#
loop_
_entity.id
_entity.type
_entity.pdbx_description
1 polymer ?
#
loop_
_entity_poly.entity_id
_entity_poly.type
_entity_poly.pdbx_seq_one_letter_code
_entity_poly.pdbx_strand_id
1 'polypeptide(L)'
;MRAADSAPLGRREWRELNSSPSSSASPASSASPGESRLTILTVCTGNICRSPMAEVVLRARLEPLGVRIHSGGTHALVGHEMTEPAQDLAVDAGAQSSDAAAHA
;
A
#
# COMPACT_ATOMS: atom_id res chain seq x y z
N MET A 1 1.99 34.25 -24.60
CA MET A 1 1.68 32.84 -24.26
C MET A 1 1.31 32.81 -22.78
N ARG A 2 0.01 32.68 -22.44
CA ARG A 2 -0.46 32.57 -21.06
C ARG A 2 -0.41 31.10 -20.64
N ALA A 3 0.33 30.78 -19.59
CA ALA A 3 0.22 29.50 -18.90
C ALA A 3 -1.20 29.38 -18.33
N ALA A 4 -1.84 28.24 -18.54
CA ALA A 4 -3.13 27.94 -17.92
C ALA A 4 -2.89 27.70 -16.42
N ASP A 5 -3.42 28.59 -15.58
CA ASP A 5 -3.62 28.36 -14.16
C ASP A 5 -4.59 27.18 -13.98
N SER A 6 -4.07 25.99 -13.74
CA SER A 6 -4.88 24.85 -13.28
C SER A 6 -4.99 24.92 -11.76
N ALA A 7 -6.09 25.48 -11.26
CA ALA A 7 -6.45 25.41 -9.84
C ALA A 7 -6.48 23.94 -9.36
N PRO A 8 -6.12 23.65 -8.09
CA PRO A 8 -6.18 22.28 -7.58
C PRO A 8 -7.63 21.81 -7.54
N LEU A 9 -7.92 20.73 -8.29
CA LEU A 9 -9.24 20.11 -8.34
C LEU A 9 -9.72 19.75 -6.92
N GLY A 10 -11.00 19.98 -6.67
CA GLY A 10 -11.61 19.63 -5.39
C GLY A 10 -11.62 18.11 -5.15
N ARG A 11 -11.68 17.70 -3.88
CA ARG A 11 -11.72 16.26 -3.48
C ARG A 11 -12.85 15.46 -4.15
N ARG A 12 -13.93 16.12 -4.58
CA ARG A 12 -15.07 15.48 -5.27
C ARG A 12 -14.77 15.25 -6.76
N GLU A 13 -14.26 16.25 -7.48
CA GLU A 13 -13.82 16.10 -8.88
C GLU A 13 -12.74 15.04 -9.07
N TRP A 14 -11.75 14.99 -8.17
CA TRP A 14 -10.74 13.93 -8.18
C TRP A 14 -11.33 12.53 -8.06
N ARG A 15 -12.37 12.37 -7.23
CA ARG A 15 -13.05 11.09 -7.05
C ARG A 15 -13.78 10.71 -8.33
N GLU A 16 -14.48 11.63 -8.95
CA GLU A 16 -15.25 11.39 -10.17
C GLU A 16 -14.35 11.02 -11.35
N LEU A 17 -13.24 11.72 -11.55
CA LEU A 17 -12.26 11.42 -12.61
C LEU A 17 -11.61 10.03 -12.45
N ASN A 18 -11.36 9.60 -11.21
CA ASN A 18 -10.78 8.29 -10.92
C ASN A 18 -11.82 7.19 -10.66
N SER A 19 -13.12 7.52 -10.74
CA SER A 19 -14.21 6.54 -10.61
C SER A 19 -14.60 5.99 -11.98
N SER A 20 -13.63 5.39 -12.69
CA SER A 20 -13.99 4.49 -13.79
C SER A 20 -14.44 3.16 -13.18
N PRO A 21 -15.66 2.65 -13.47
CA PRO A 21 -15.99 1.28 -13.13
C PRO A 21 -15.03 0.37 -13.92
N SER A 22 -14.22 -0.40 -13.21
CA SER A 22 -13.43 -1.50 -13.77
C SER A 22 -14.39 -2.57 -14.28
N SER A 23 -15.03 -2.32 -15.42
CA SER A 23 -15.92 -3.24 -16.10
C SER A 23 -15.12 -4.06 -17.10
N SER A 24 -14.24 -4.89 -16.57
CA SER A 24 -13.97 -6.20 -17.15
C SER A 24 -13.94 -7.21 -16.01
N ALA A 25 -15.13 -7.57 -15.53
CA ALA A 25 -15.28 -8.76 -14.70
C ALA A 25 -14.93 -9.97 -15.58
N SER A 26 -13.69 -10.46 -15.47
CA SER A 26 -13.34 -11.81 -15.90
C SER A 26 -14.29 -12.81 -15.21
N PRO A 27 -14.68 -13.90 -15.87
CA PRO A 27 -15.57 -14.89 -15.27
C PRO A 27 -14.92 -15.37 -13.97
N ALA A 28 -15.71 -15.37 -12.89
CA ALA A 28 -15.28 -15.76 -11.56
C ALA A 28 -14.59 -17.13 -11.62
N SER A 29 -13.26 -17.10 -11.54
CA SER A 29 -12.47 -18.31 -11.37
C SER A 29 -12.80 -18.86 -9.99
N SER A 30 -13.03 -20.16 -9.93
CA SER A 30 -13.47 -20.93 -8.76
C SER A 30 -12.71 -20.57 -7.48
N ALA A 31 -13.35 -19.76 -6.62
CA ALA A 31 -12.75 -19.33 -5.37
C ALA A 31 -12.48 -20.55 -4.47
N SER A 32 -11.20 -20.87 -4.31
CA SER A 32 -10.75 -21.92 -3.40
C SER A 32 -10.76 -21.38 -1.96
N PRO A 33 -11.02 -22.20 -0.92
CA PRO A 33 -10.82 -21.78 0.45
C PRO A 33 -9.33 -21.45 0.64
N GLY A 34 -8.99 -20.16 0.64
CA GLY A 34 -7.62 -19.65 0.56
C GLY A 34 -7.46 -18.38 -0.29
N GLU A 35 -8.48 -17.98 -1.08
CA GLU A 35 -8.41 -16.76 -1.87
C GLU A 35 -8.72 -15.50 -1.05
N SER A 36 -7.66 -14.78 -0.70
CA SER A 36 -7.66 -13.41 -0.18
C SER A 36 -8.46 -12.44 -1.04
N ARG A 37 -9.76 -12.26 -0.77
CA ARG A 37 -10.57 -11.30 -1.55
C ARG A 37 -10.25 -9.83 -1.24
N LEU A 38 -9.54 -9.54 -0.14
CA LEU A 38 -9.17 -8.19 0.25
C LEU A 38 -7.66 -7.96 0.08
N THR A 39 -7.33 -6.90 -0.63
CA THR A 39 -5.96 -6.37 -0.76
C THR A 39 -5.90 -4.96 -0.20
N ILE A 40 -4.90 -4.68 0.64
CA ILE A 40 -4.61 -3.37 1.21
C ILE A 40 -3.28 -2.87 0.66
N LEU A 41 -3.25 -1.65 0.14
CA LEU A 41 -2.03 -0.93 -0.24
C LEU A 41 -1.82 0.26 0.70
N THR A 42 -0.74 0.23 1.48
CA THR A 42 -0.32 1.37 2.30
C THR A 42 0.56 2.29 1.46
N VAL A 43 0.32 3.60 1.48
CA VAL A 43 1.07 4.54 0.63
C VAL A 43 1.64 5.67 1.47
N CYS A 44 2.92 5.97 1.30
CA CYS A 44 3.53 7.19 1.81
C CYS A 44 4.30 7.93 0.70
N THR A 45 5.15 8.90 1.03
CA THR A 45 5.92 9.62 0.02
C THR A 45 7.03 8.73 -0.56
N GLY A 46 7.95 8.27 0.29
CA GLY A 46 9.20 7.63 -0.14
C GLY A 46 9.22 6.11 -0.14
N ASN A 47 8.18 5.45 0.39
CA ASN A 47 8.14 3.99 0.60
C ASN A 47 9.30 3.40 1.42
N ILE A 48 9.89 4.17 2.34
CA ILE A 48 11.02 3.69 3.19
C ILE A 48 10.79 3.86 4.70
N CYS A 49 9.68 4.49 5.14
CA CYS A 49 9.42 4.69 6.58
C CYS A 49 8.01 4.22 6.99
N ARG A 50 6.98 5.01 6.64
CA ARG A 50 5.61 4.84 7.16
C ARG A 50 4.86 3.69 6.51
N SER A 51 4.86 3.64 5.18
CA SER A 51 4.11 2.60 4.46
C SER A 51 4.74 1.20 4.60
N PRO A 52 6.08 1.04 4.57
CA PRO A 52 6.68 -0.28 4.84
C PRO A 52 6.39 -0.81 6.24
N MET A 53 6.53 0.05 7.26
CA MET A 53 6.17 -0.26 8.64
C MET A 53 4.71 -0.73 8.74
N ALA A 54 3.78 0.02 8.14
CA ALA A 54 2.37 -0.34 8.13
C ALA A 54 2.13 -1.69 7.42
N GLU A 55 2.83 -1.98 6.33
CA GLU A 55 2.71 -3.25 5.61
C GLU A 55 3.09 -4.44 6.49
N VAL A 56 4.27 -4.42 7.10
CA VAL A 56 4.76 -5.55 7.90
C VAL A 56 3.96 -5.74 9.19
N VAL A 57 3.52 -4.64 9.83
CA VAL A 57 2.67 -4.70 11.03
C VAL A 57 1.27 -5.23 10.69
N LEU A 58 0.66 -4.78 9.60
CA LEU A 58 -0.65 -5.28 9.17
C LEU A 58 -0.56 -6.73 8.71
N ARG A 59 0.51 -7.14 8.03
CA ARG A 59 0.75 -8.53 7.65
C ARG A 59 0.76 -9.43 8.90
N ALA A 60 1.55 -9.07 9.91
CA ALA A 60 1.63 -9.83 11.16
C ALA A 60 0.27 -9.96 11.87
N ARG A 61 -0.61 -8.95 11.76
CA ARG A 61 -1.92 -8.93 12.44
C ARG A 61 -3.05 -9.56 11.64
N LEU A 62 -2.96 -9.56 10.31
CA LEU A 62 -4.05 -9.95 9.41
C LEU A 62 -3.76 -11.24 8.64
N GLU A 63 -2.59 -11.86 8.84
CA GLU A 63 -2.23 -13.16 8.25
C GLU A 63 -3.32 -14.24 8.43
N PRO A 64 -3.93 -14.40 9.63
CA PRO A 64 -4.98 -15.43 9.81
C PRO A 64 -6.27 -15.17 9.03
N LEU A 65 -6.46 -13.93 8.57
CA LEU A 65 -7.64 -13.52 7.79
C LEU A 65 -7.41 -13.66 6.29
N GLY A 66 -6.20 -14.08 5.87
CA GLY A 66 -5.83 -14.20 4.47
C GLY A 66 -5.95 -12.88 3.73
N VAL A 67 -5.58 -11.75 4.33
CA VAL A 67 -5.59 -10.44 3.65
C VAL A 67 -4.23 -10.18 3.00
N ARG A 68 -4.20 -9.73 1.74
CA ARG A 68 -2.95 -9.34 1.08
C ARG A 68 -2.58 -7.91 1.44
N ILE A 69 -1.36 -7.70 1.89
CA ILE A 69 -0.85 -6.38 2.28
C ILE A 69 0.38 -6.05 1.44
N HIS A 70 0.38 -4.85 0.86
CA HIS A 70 1.48 -4.28 0.10
C HIS A 70 1.71 -2.82 0.52
N SER A 71 2.87 -2.26 0.18
CA SER A 71 3.14 -0.83 0.30
C SER A 71 3.63 -0.20 -1.00
N GLY A 72 3.51 1.13 -1.10
CA GLY A 72 4.05 1.91 -2.20
C GLY A 72 4.39 3.35 -1.80
N GLY A 73 5.00 4.10 -2.71
CA GLY A 73 5.39 5.49 -2.52
C GLY A 73 4.94 6.36 -3.69
N THR A 74 4.43 7.56 -3.41
CA THR A 74 4.10 8.54 -4.48
C THR A 74 5.35 9.07 -5.19
N HIS A 75 6.49 9.06 -4.48
CA HIS A 75 7.83 9.42 -4.93
C HIS A 75 8.80 8.41 -4.30
N ALA A 76 8.60 7.14 -4.62
CA ALA A 76 9.33 6.04 -3.99
C ALA A 76 10.84 6.14 -4.23
N LEU A 77 11.61 5.84 -3.19
CA LEU A 77 13.06 5.67 -3.27
C LEU A 77 13.35 4.20 -3.59
N VAL A 78 13.16 3.82 -4.86
CA VAL A 78 13.29 2.43 -5.31
C VAL A 78 14.69 1.88 -5.03
N GLY A 79 14.75 0.66 -4.47
CA GLY A 79 16.01 0.00 -4.12
C GLY A 79 16.61 0.48 -2.80
N HIS A 80 15.87 1.27 -2.02
CA HIS A 80 16.21 1.60 -0.65
C HIS A 80 15.35 0.79 0.31
N GLU A 81 16.02 0.13 1.27
CA GLU A 81 15.36 -0.60 2.35
C GLU A 81 14.52 0.33 3.23
N MET A 82 13.59 -0.26 3.98
CA MET A 82 12.98 0.42 5.14
C MET A 82 14.08 0.97 6.06
N THR A 83 13.94 2.21 6.54
CA THR A 83 14.93 2.82 7.43
C THR A 83 15.01 2.09 8.77
N GLU A 84 16.22 1.99 9.35
CA GLU A 84 16.46 1.33 10.63
C GLU A 84 15.50 1.80 11.76
N PRO A 85 15.25 3.11 11.97
CA PRO A 85 14.27 3.53 12.98
C PRO A 85 12.84 3.07 12.69
N ALA A 86 12.47 2.91 11.42
CA ALA A 86 11.16 2.40 11.05
C ALA A 86 11.06 0.87 11.23
N GLN A 87 12.17 0.15 11.05
CA GLN A 87 12.25 -1.28 11.36
C GLN A 87 12.08 -1.51 12.86
N ASP A 88 12.80 -0.77 13.70
CA ASP A 88 12.71 -0.85 15.16
C ASP A 88 11.28 -0.62 15.65
N LEU A 89 10.66 0.46 15.18
CA LEU A 89 9.27 0.78 15.51
C LEU A 89 8.27 -0.27 14.99
N ALA A 90 8.55 -0.92 13.85
CA ALA A 90 7.71 -2.00 13.35
C ALA A 90 7.78 -3.23 14.26
N VAL A 91 8.98 -3.59 14.72
CA VAL A 91 9.20 -4.69 15.66
C VAL A 91 8.53 -4.40 17.00
N ASP A 92 8.70 -3.18 17.54
CA ASP A 92 7.99 -2.72 18.75
C ASP A 92 6.46 -2.80 18.60
N ALA A 93 5.96 -2.60 17.37
CA ALA A 93 4.54 -2.71 17.05
C ALA A 93 4.05 -4.15 16.76
N GLY A 94 4.93 -5.14 16.86
CA GLY A 94 4.63 -6.57 16.74
C GLY A 94 4.91 -7.20 15.36
N ALA A 95 5.67 -6.52 14.49
CA ALA A 95 6.17 -7.14 13.26
C ALA A 95 7.32 -8.12 13.54
N GLN A 96 7.51 -9.10 12.66
CA GLN A 96 8.70 -9.95 12.70
C GLN A 96 9.92 -9.14 12.24
N SER A 97 11.06 -9.30 12.90
CA SER A 97 12.29 -8.58 12.54
C SER A 97 12.78 -8.92 11.13
N SER A 98 12.60 -10.17 10.70
CA SER A 98 12.92 -10.60 9.33
C SER A 98 12.09 -9.89 8.27
N ASP A 99 10.81 -9.64 8.54
CA ASP A 99 9.91 -8.99 7.59
C ASP A 99 10.20 -7.49 7.52
N ALA A 100 10.54 -6.88 8.67
CA ALA A 100 10.94 -5.48 8.74
C ALA A 100 12.26 -5.23 7.99
N ALA A 101 13.23 -6.14 8.13
CA ALA A 101 14.55 -6.02 7.53
C ALA A 101 14.60 -6.39 6.03
N ALA A 102 13.60 -7.11 5.52
CA ALA A 102 13.55 -7.58 4.13
C ALA A 102 12.73 -6.67 3.19
N HIS A 103 12.25 -5.53 3.66
CA HIS A 103 11.46 -4.60 2.85
C HIS A 103 12.36 -3.70 2.00
N ALA A 104 12.24 -3.80 0.67
CA ALA A 104 12.99 -3.06 -0.35
C ALA A 104 12.17 -2.77 -1.62
#